data_AF-A0A5B0FDK9-F1
#
_entry.id   AF-A0A5B0FDK9-F1
#
_cell.length_a   1.000
_cell.length_b   1.000
_cell.length_c   1.000
_cell.angle_alpha   90.00
_cell.angle_beta   90.00
_cell.angle_gamma   90.00
#
_symmetry.space_group_name_H-M   'P 1'
#
loop_
_entity.id
_entity.type
_entity.pdbx_description
1 polymer ?
#
loop_
_entity_poly.entity_id
_entity_poly.type
_entity_poly.pdbx_seq_one_letter_code
_entity_poly.pdbx_strand_id
1 'polypeptide(L)'
;MIWVKRFLMVVGLLACIASVLVVSQMDFSKAEPRVLSEYPNAKWRGGADGGQYIEVTRSEPPYYFVQVRNDDGSLWDEGWLKFGEKNGEPLTANDVVVFTGEGVIYLQQCKVLSADRAKAEQTRC
;
A
#
# COMPACT_ATOMS: atom_id res chain seq x y z
N MET A 1 31.77 29.68 34.11
CA MET A 1 30.92 29.61 32.90
C MET A 1 31.39 28.60 31.85
N ILE A 2 32.69 28.49 31.54
CA ILE A 2 33.22 27.52 30.53
C ILE A 2 32.93 26.06 30.89
N TRP A 3 33.02 25.70 32.17
CA TRP A 3 32.80 24.33 32.63
C TRP A 3 31.36 23.85 32.41
N VAL A 4 30.37 24.70 32.72
CA VAL A 4 28.94 24.43 32.48
C VAL A 4 28.66 24.28 30.98
N LYS A 5 29.26 25.13 30.14
CA LYS A 5 29.09 25.06 28.68
C LYS A 5 29.64 23.75 28.10
N ARG A 6 30.81 23.30 28.56
CA ARG A 6 31.41 22.02 28.15
C ARG A 6 30.59 20.83 28.63
N PHE A 7 30.06 20.89 29.85
CA PHE A 7 29.17 19.86 30.38
C PHE A 7 27.89 19.72 29.54
N LEU A 8 27.21 20.82 29.23
CA LEU A 8 26.00 20.80 28.41
C LEU A 8 26.25 20.29 26.98
N MET A 9 27.39 20.62 26.36
CA MET A 9 27.74 20.08 25.04
C MET A 9 27.92 18.55 25.07
N VAL A 10 28.57 18.02 26.10
CA VAL A 10 28.80 16.57 26.23
C VAL A 10 27.48 15.84 26.47
N VAL A 11 26.62 16.37 27.33
CA VAL A 11 25.28 15.80 27.58
C VAL A 11 24.42 15.85 26.32
N GLY A 12 24.44 16.96 25.58
CA GLY A 12 23.72 17.08 24.30
C GLY A 12 24.23 16.09 23.25
N LEU A 13 25.55 15.94 23.13
CA LEU A 13 26.15 14.96 22.22
C LEU A 13 25.76 13.53 22.59
N LEU A 14 25.80 13.17 23.88
CA LEU A 14 25.36 11.87 24.39
C LEU A 14 23.89 11.61 24.09
N ALA A 15 23.02 12.62 24.26
CA ALA A 15 21.60 12.50 23.94
C ALA A 15 21.37 12.25 22.44
N CYS A 16 22.11 12.94 21.55
CA CYS A 16 22.04 12.70 20.11
C CYS A 16 22.54 11.31 19.71
N ILE A 17 23.61 10.82 20.35
CA ILE A 17 24.12 9.47 20.09
C ILE A 17 23.09 8.43 20.56
N ALA A 18 22.51 8.62 21.75
CA ALA A 18 21.49 7.73 22.27
C ALA A 18 20.23 7.69 21.39
N SER A 19 19.77 8.84 20.87
CA SER A 19 18.61 8.87 19.98
C SER A 19 18.87 8.16 18.66
N VAL A 20 20.05 8.34 18.06
CA VAL A 20 20.45 7.61 16.84
C VAL A 20 20.50 6.10 17.10
N LEU A 21 21.07 5.67 18.22
CA LEU A 21 21.11 4.25 18.59
C LEU A 21 19.71 3.66 18.77
N VAL A 22 18.81 4.38 19.46
CA VAL A 22 17.41 3.95 19.62
C VAL A 22 16.73 3.82 18.26
N VAL A 23 16.84 4.82 17.38
CA VAL A 23 16.25 4.78 16.03
C VAL A 23 16.85 3.67 15.18
N SER A 24 18.15 3.37 15.30
CA SER A 24 18.78 2.27 14.57
C SER A 24 18.36 0.87 15.05
N GLN A 25 17.96 0.76 16.32
CA GLN A 25 17.46 -0.48 16.93
C GLN A 25 15.95 -0.64 16.79
N MET A 26 15.24 0.43 16.43
CA MET A 26 13.86 0.31 15.99
C MET A 26 13.89 -0.41 14.65
N ASP A 27 13.55 -1.70 14.68
CA ASP A 27 13.14 -2.42 13.49
C ASP A 27 11.89 -1.74 12.96
N PHE A 28 12.08 -0.76 12.07
CA PHE A 28 11.12 -0.40 11.04
C PHE A 28 11.02 -1.62 10.13
N SER A 29 10.46 -2.70 10.69
CA SER A 29 10.41 -4.00 10.06
C SER A 29 9.77 -3.75 8.70
N LYS A 30 10.58 -3.91 7.66
CA LYS A 30 10.07 -4.22 6.34
C LYS A 30 9.30 -5.51 6.58
N ALA A 31 7.99 -5.39 6.79
CA ALA A 31 7.14 -6.52 7.11
C ALA A 31 7.50 -7.60 6.09
N GLU A 32 7.79 -8.82 6.58
CA GLU A 32 8.05 -9.94 5.68
C GLU A 32 6.97 -9.95 4.59
N PRO A 33 7.32 -10.28 3.34
CA PRO A 33 6.33 -10.35 2.28
C PRO A 33 5.19 -11.25 2.76
N ARG A 34 4.07 -10.65 3.12
CA ARG A 34 2.87 -11.40 3.46
C ARG A 34 2.44 -12.01 2.13
N VAL A 35 2.61 -13.33 2.02
CA VAL A 35 2.24 -14.10 0.83
C VAL A 35 1.06 -14.96 1.21
N LEU A 36 0.01 -14.89 0.39
CA LEU A 36 -1.13 -15.77 0.50
C LEU A 36 -0.83 -17.03 -0.32
N SER A 37 -0.67 -18.18 0.34
CA SER A 37 -0.15 -19.39 -0.32
C SER A 37 -1.01 -19.87 -1.49
N GLU A 38 -2.33 -19.70 -1.40
CA GLU A 38 -3.28 -20.05 -2.47
C GLU A 38 -3.26 -19.05 -3.63
N TYR A 39 -2.79 -17.82 -3.39
CA TYR A 39 -2.77 -16.72 -4.37
C TYR A 39 -1.37 -16.09 -4.40
N PRO A 40 -0.37 -16.79 -4.96
CA PRO A 40 1.04 -16.36 -4.90
C PRO A 40 1.31 -15.05 -5.65
N ASN A 41 0.42 -14.67 -6.58
CA ASN A 41 0.50 -13.41 -7.32
C ASN A 41 -0.13 -12.24 -6.58
N ALA A 42 -0.97 -12.51 -5.57
CA ALA A 42 -1.60 -11.46 -4.78
C ALA A 42 -0.55 -10.78 -3.89
N LYS A 43 -0.59 -9.45 -3.84
CA LYS A 43 0.33 -8.63 -3.06
C LYS A 43 -0.41 -7.98 -1.90
N TRP A 44 0.17 -8.10 -0.71
CA TRP A 44 -0.34 -7.42 0.47
C TRP A 44 -0.20 -5.89 0.32
N ARG A 45 -1.31 -5.18 0.56
CA ARG A 45 -1.42 -3.73 0.59
C ARG A 45 -2.10 -3.33 1.89
N GLY A 46 -1.32 -2.71 2.78
CA GLY A 46 -1.81 -2.29 4.09
C GLY A 46 -0.69 -2.01 5.06
N GLY A 47 -1.06 -1.50 6.24
CA GLY A 47 -0.14 -1.15 7.32
C GLY A 47 -0.16 -2.15 8.47
N ALA A 48 0.33 -1.71 9.62
CA ALA A 48 0.26 -2.47 10.86
C ALA A 48 -1.18 -2.72 11.33
N ASP A 49 -2.09 -1.79 11.03
CA ASP A 49 -3.48 -1.80 11.49
C ASP A 49 -4.43 -2.62 10.60
N GLY A 50 -3.91 -3.26 9.55
CA GLY A 50 -4.69 -4.08 8.63
C GLY A 50 -4.39 -3.75 7.16
N GLY A 51 -4.95 -4.58 6.28
CA GLY A 51 -4.73 -4.51 4.85
C GLY A 51 -5.46 -5.58 4.06
N GLN A 52 -5.22 -5.59 2.76
CA GLN A 52 -5.83 -6.49 1.80
C GLN A 52 -4.79 -7.06 0.85
N TYR A 53 -5.07 -8.23 0.31
CA TYR A 53 -4.34 -8.77 -0.82
C TYR A 53 -4.96 -8.26 -2.12
N ILE A 54 -4.11 -7.72 -3.00
CA ILE A 54 -4.51 -7.25 -4.33
C ILE A 54 -3.87 -8.13 -5.39
N GLU A 55 -4.66 -8.59 -6.35
CA GLU A 55 -4.18 -9.28 -7.53
C GLU A 55 -4.78 -8.67 -8.79
N VAL A 56 -3.95 -8.41 -9.80
CA VAL A 56 -4.40 -8.07 -11.16
C VAL A 56 -4.41 -9.36 -11.97
N THR A 57 -5.58 -9.96 -12.17
CA THR A 57 -5.69 -11.29 -12.81
C THR A 57 -5.77 -11.21 -14.33
N ARG A 58 -6.20 -10.07 -14.88
CA ARG A 58 -6.23 -9.80 -16.33
C ARG A 58 -5.75 -8.39 -16.62
N SER A 59 -4.85 -8.28 -17.60
CA SER A 59 -4.26 -7.02 -18.03
C SER A 59 -4.48 -6.81 -19.52
N GLU A 60 -5.43 -5.95 -19.87
CA GLU A 60 -5.76 -5.59 -21.24
C GLU A 60 -5.85 -4.06 -21.37
N PRO A 61 -4.70 -3.36 -21.41
CA PRO A 61 -4.65 -1.90 -21.36
C PRO A 61 -5.66 -1.24 -22.31
N PRO A 62 -6.48 -0.28 -21.84
CA PRO A 62 -6.44 0.38 -20.52
C PRO A 62 -7.30 -0.32 -19.43
N TYR A 63 -7.78 -1.54 -19.66
CA TYR A 63 -8.68 -2.26 -18.74
C TYR A 63 -7.97 -3.38 -18.00
N TYR A 64 -8.20 -3.46 -16.70
CA TYR A 64 -7.57 -4.43 -15.81
C TYR A 64 -8.63 -5.05 -14.91
N PHE A 65 -8.57 -6.37 -14.73
CA PHE A 65 -9.43 -7.05 -13.76
C PHE A 65 -8.65 -7.22 -12.46
N VAL A 66 -9.22 -6.70 -11.37
CA VAL A 66 -8.58 -6.67 -10.05
C VAL A 66 -9.43 -7.50 -9.09
N GLN A 67 -8.77 -8.33 -8.29
CA GLN A 67 -9.36 -9.01 -7.15
C GLN A 67 -8.76 -8.47 -5.86
N VAL A 68 -9.63 -8.23 -4.89
CA VAL A 68 -9.30 -7.78 -3.54
C VAL A 68 -9.72 -8.85 -2.56
N ARG A 69 -8.79 -9.29 -1.71
CA ARG A 69 -8.99 -10.37 -0.74
C ARG A 69 -8.64 -9.91 0.66
N ASN A 70 -9.34 -10.48 1.64
CA ASN A 70 -9.04 -10.30 3.05
C ASN A 70 -7.74 -11.06 3.43
N ASP A 71 -7.29 -10.86 4.66
CA ASP A 71 -6.10 -11.51 5.22
C ASP A 71 -6.20 -13.04 5.26
N ASP A 72 -7.40 -13.58 5.45
CA ASP A 72 -7.74 -15.01 5.37
C ASP A 72 -7.82 -15.55 3.92
N GLY A 73 -7.70 -14.67 2.92
CA GLY A 73 -7.78 -15.02 1.50
C GLY A 73 -9.19 -15.08 0.90
N SER A 74 -10.23 -14.88 1.72
CA SER A 74 -11.60 -14.75 1.23
C SER A 74 -11.72 -13.56 0.25
N LEU A 75 -12.52 -13.75 -0.79
CA LEU A 75 -12.78 -12.68 -1.76
C LEU A 75 -13.61 -11.59 -1.07
N TRP A 76 -13.07 -10.38 -1.07
CA TRP A 76 -13.81 -9.22 -0.59
C TRP A 76 -14.56 -8.55 -1.74
N ASP A 77 -13.87 -8.29 -2.85
CA ASP A 77 -14.46 -7.69 -4.05
C ASP A 77 -13.62 -7.95 -5.31
N GLU A 78 -14.24 -7.78 -6.47
CA GLU A 78 -13.57 -7.89 -7.76
C GLU A 78 -14.25 -7.05 -8.83
N GLY A 79 -13.48 -6.67 -9.85
CA GLY A 79 -14.06 -6.05 -11.02
C GLY A 79 -13.05 -5.44 -11.98
N TRP A 80 -13.60 -4.79 -12.98
CA TRP A 80 -12.87 -4.06 -14.00
C TRP A 80 -12.53 -2.66 -13.53
N LEU A 81 -11.28 -2.28 -13.77
CA LEU A 81 -10.73 -0.95 -13.59
C LEU A 81 -10.19 -0.43 -14.92
N LYS A 82 -10.47 0.84 -15.22
CA LYS A 82 -9.79 1.56 -16.29
C LYS A 82 -8.63 2.38 -15.73
N PHE A 83 -7.40 2.08 -16.17
CA PHE A 83 -6.18 2.73 -15.71
C PHE A 83 -5.25 3.06 -16.87
N GLY A 84 -4.69 4.28 -16.85
CA GLY A 84 -3.77 4.76 -17.87
C GLY A 84 -4.37 4.92 -19.27
N GLU A 85 -3.51 5.29 -20.21
CA GLU A 85 -3.77 5.25 -21.65
C GLU A 85 -3.34 3.91 -22.24
N LYS A 86 -3.77 3.59 -23.48
CA LYS A 86 -3.51 2.30 -24.14
C LYS A 86 -2.01 1.92 -24.22
N ASN A 87 -1.10 2.90 -24.18
CA ASN A 87 0.35 2.71 -24.28
C ASN A 87 1.10 3.10 -22.98
N GLY A 88 0.40 3.32 -21.88
CA GLY A 88 1.01 3.64 -20.59
C GLY A 88 1.58 2.42 -19.89
N GLU A 89 2.30 2.66 -18.79
CA GLU A 89 2.75 1.58 -17.89
C GLU A 89 1.55 0.74 -17.41
N PRO A 90 1.69 -0.60 -17.36
CA PRO A 90 0.62 -1.47 -16.94
C PRO A 90 0.29 -1.24 -15.46
N LEU A 91 -0.99 -1.37 -15.11
CA LEU A 91 -1.41 -1.37 -13.71
C LEU A 91 -0.77 -2.55 -12.98
N THR A 92 -0.14 -2.29 -11.85
CA THR A 92 0.35 -3.32 -10.92
C THR A 92 -0.43 -3.28 -9.61
N ALA A 93 -0.36 -4.35 -8.82
CA ALA A 93 -0.94 -4.38 -7.47
C ALA A 93 -0.36 -3.30 -6.54
N ASN A 94 0.84 -2.76 -6.84
CA ASN A 94 1.43 -1.68 -6.07
C ASN A 94 0.78 -0.31 -6.33
N ASP A 95 0.09 -0.15 -7.45
CA ASP A 95 -0.62 1.06 -7.84
C ASP A 95 -2.05 1.09 -7.28
N VAL A 96 -2.44 0.01 -6.62
CA VAL A 96 -3.76 -0.17 -6.02
C VAL A 96 -3.67 0.04 -4.52
N VAL A 97 -4.53 0.91 -4.02
CA VAL A 97 -4.76 1.14 -2.60
C VAL A 97 -6.26 1.04 -2.39
N VAL A 98 -6.68 0.20 -1.45
CA VAL A 98 -8.09 -0.04 -1.15
C VAL A 98 -8.48 0.72 0.10
N PHE A 99 -9.59 1.44 0.01
CA PHE A 99 -10.21 2.09 1.16
C PHE A 99 -11.71 1.76 1.17
N THR A 100 -12.22 1.44 2.36
CA THR A 100 -13.66 1.26 2.58
C THR A 100 -14.31 2.64 2.70
N GLY A 101 -15.28 2.95 1.84
CA GLY A 101 -16.17 4.10 2.00
C GLY A 101 -17.51 3.82 1.35
N GLU A 102 -18.62 4.16 2.00
CA GLU A 102 -19.98 4.02 1.45
C GLU A 102 -20.34 2.64 0.83
N GLY A 103 -19.70 1.55 1.30
CA GLY A 103 -19.94 0.20 0.77
C GLY A 103 -19.29 -0.10 -0.58
N VAL A 104 -18.35 0.75 -1.03
CA VAL A 104 -17.55 0.56 -2.25
C VAL A 104 -16.06 0.58 -1.94
N ILE A 105 -15.30 -0.19 -2.71
CA ILE A 105 -13.84 -0.19 -2.67
C ILE A 105 -13.33 0.86 -3.64
N TYR A 106 -12.67 1.87 -3.09
CA TYR A 106 -11.95 2.87 -3.88
C TYR A 106 -10.53 2.39 -4.12
N LEU A 107 -10.13 2.37 -5.40
CA LEU A 107 -8.73 2.25 -5.80
C LEU A 107 -8.11 3.65 -5.89
N GLN A 108 -6.79 3.75 -5.69
CA GLN A 108 -6.03 5.01 -5.78
C GLN A 108 -6.48 5.81 -7.02
N GLN A 109 -6.86 7.09 -6.82
CA GLN A 109 -7.61 7.97 -7.76
C GLN A 109 -9.16 7.89 -7.72
N CYS A 110 -9.77 7.47 -6.61
CA CYS A 110 -11.24 7.45 -6.44
C CYS A 110 -12.00 6.57 -7.45
N LYS A 111 -11.36 5.52 -7.96
CA LYS A 111 -11.98 4.64 -8.94
C LYS A 111 -12.72 3.51 -8.24
N VAL A 112 -13.90 3.18 -8.75
CA VAL A 112 -14.72 2.07 -8.24
C VAL A 112 -14.60 0.89 -9.20
N LEU A 113 -14.52 -0.32 -8.64
CA LEU A 113 -14.57 -1.55 -9.43
C LEU A 113 -15.92 -1.70 -10.12
N SER A 114 -15.90 -2.09 -11.40
CA SER A 114 -17.12 -2.34 -12.16
C SER A 114 -17.23 -3.80 -12.56
N ALA A 115 -18.39 -4.41 -12.32
CA ALA A 115 -18.67 -5.76 -12.81
C ALA A 115 -18.60 -5.82 -14.36
N ASP A 116 -18.99 -4.72 -15.02
CA ASP A 116 -18.98 -4.61 -16.48
C ASP A 116 -17.77 -3.81 -16.96
N ARG A 117 -16.92 -4.43 -17.80
CA ARG A 117 -15.77 -3.75 -18.42
C ARG A 117 -16.16 -2.46 -19.16
N ALA A 118 -17.31 -2.45 -19.83
CA ALA A 118 -17.79 -1.29 -20.59
C ALA A 118 -18.17 -0.11 -19.67
N LYS A 119 -18.49 -0.38 -18.41
CA LYS A 119 -18.83 0.62 -17.39
C LYS A 119 -17.65 0.96 -16.48
N ALA A 120 -16.47 0.40 -16.73
CA ALA A 120 -15.25 0.78 -16.03
C ALA A 120 -14.82 2.17 -16.53
N GLU A 121 -15.33 3.20 -15.86
CA GLU A 121 -15.02 4.59 -16.16
C GLU A 121 -13.97 5.14 -15.21
N GLN A 122 -13.20 6.12 -15.70
CA GLN A 122 -12.33 6.92 -14.84
C GLN A 122 -13.19 8.01 -14.20
N THR A 123 -13.77 7.70 -13.05
CA THR A 123 -14.45 8.72 -12.25
C THR A 123 -13.42 9.77 -11.87
N ARG A 124 -13.62 11.01 -12.32
CA ARG A 124 -12.71 12.12 -12.06
C ARG A 124 -13.02 12.66 -10.66
N CYS A 125 -12.12 12.39 -9.71
CA CYS A 125 -11.82 13.33 -8.65
C CYS A 125 -11.03 14.52 -9.28
#